data_AF-A0A2D9DW28-F1
#
_entry.id   AF-A0A2D9DW28-F1
#
_cell.length_a   1.000
_cell.length_b   1.000
_cell.length_c   1.000
_cell.angle_alpha   90.00
_cell.angle_beta   90.00
_cell.angle_gamma   90.00
#
_symmetry.space_group_name_H-M   'P 1'
#
loop_
_entity.id
_entity.type
_entity.pdbx_description
1 polymer ?
#
loop_
_entity_poly.entity_id
_entity_poly.type
_entity_poly.pdbx_seq_one_letter_code
_entity_poly.pdbx_strand_id
1 'polypeptide(L)' 'MGIKLAQSNYESAAKALTQAIKDAHPVGSFRTVRIGRAVIEVRITGHSECWWSDPSRILGVNVETGKHRHFYPDSILID' A
#
# COMPACT_ATOMS: atom_id res chain seq x y z
N MET A 1 24.14 11.51 19.40
CA MET A 1 22.78 12.07 19.18
C MET A 1 22.21 11.80 17.78
N GLY A 2 23.01 11.58 16.73
CA GLY A 2 22.49 11.45 15.35
C GLY A 2 21.59 10.25 15.05
N ILE A 3 21.90 9.06 15.59
CA ILE A 3 21.16 7.82 15.25
C ILE A 3 19.70 7.88 15.73
N LYS A 4 19.45 8.36 16.96
CA LYS A 4 18.09 8.47 17.51
C LYS A 4 17.24 9.46 16.70
N LEU A 5 17.84 10.60 16.29
CA LEU A 5 17.16 11.57 15.44
C LEU A 5 16.84 10.98 14.06
N ALA A 6 17.79 10.28 13.45
CA ALA A 6 17.58 9.60 12.16
C ALA A 6 16.46 8.54 12.24
N GLN A 7 16.41 7.76 13.32
CA GLN A 7 15.33 6.79 13.57
C GLN A 7 13.97 7.47 13.70
N SER A 8 13.89 8.56 14.47
CA SER A 8 12.64 9.32 14.62
C SER A 8 12.17 9.90 13.29
N ASN A 9 13.08 10.45 12.48
CA ASN A 9 12.74 11.00 11.16
C ASN A 9 12.23 9.91 10.22
N TYR A 10 12.86 8.74 10.23
CA TYR A 10 12.42 7.59 9.44
C TYR A 10 11.02 7.14 9.82
N GLU A 11 10.74 7.00 11.12
CA GLU A 11 9.42 6.61 11.62
C GLU A 11 8.34 7.60 11.20
N SER A 12 8.59 8.91 11.34
CA SER A 12 7.66 9.95 10.90
C SER A 12 7.40 9.91 9.40
N ALA A 13 8.44 9.74 8.58
CA ALA A 13 8.32 9.65 7.13
C ALA A 13 7.53 8.41 6.70
N ALA A 14 7.79 7.26 7.33
CA ALA A 14 7.06 6.02 7.07
C ALA A 14 5.56 6.16 7.40
N LYS A 15 5.23 6.76 8.55
CA LYS A 15 3.84 7.03 8.94
C LYS A 15 3.14 7.98 7.96
N ALA A 16 3.81 9.05 7.54
CA ALA A 16 3.27 9.99 6.58
C ALA A 16 2.99 9.33 5.22
N LEU A 17 3.91 8.48 4.74
CA LEU A 17 3.72 7.70 3.52
C LEU A 17 2.51 6.76 3.62
N THR A 18 2.41 6.01 4.71
CA THR A 18 1.26 5.13 4.95
C THR A 18 -0.07 5.90 4.95
N GLN A 19 -0.10 7.08 5.56
CA GLN A 19 -1.30 7.91 5.57
C GLN A 19 -1.67 8.40 4.17
N ALA A 20 -0.71 8.91 3.39
CA ALA A 20 -0.96 9.36 2.02
C ALA A 20 -1.52 8.23 1.13
N ILE A 21 -1.02 7.00 1.30
CA ILE A 21 -1.54 5.83 0.58
C ILE A 21 -2.95 5.48 1.03
N LYS A 22 -3.25 5.54 2.33
CA LYS A 22 -4.61 5.31 2.86
C LYS A 22 -5.62 6.30 2.28
N ASP A 23 -5.22 7.57 2.18
CA ASP A 23 -6.08 8.64 1.67
C ASP A 23 -6.33 8.48 0.15
N ALA A 24 -5.30 8.15 -0.64
CA ALA A 24 -5.43 7.92 -2.07
C ALA A 24 -6.17 6.60 -2.42
N HIS A 25 -6.04 5.60 -1.55
CA HIS A 25 -6.47 4.23 -1.80
C HIS A 25 -7.21 3.66 -0.58
N PRO A 26 -8.39 4.19 -0.22
CA PRO A 26 -9.08 3.82 1.00
C PRO A 26 -9.58 2.37 0.96
N VAL A 27 -9.66 1.75 2.14
CA VAL A 27 -10.23 0.40 2.30
C VAL A 27 -11.66 0.37 1.75
N GLY A 28 -11.98 -0.68 1.00
CA GLY A 28 -13.25 -0.85 0.32
C GLY A 28 -13.30 -0.26 -1.09
N SER A 29 -12.34 0.57 -1.49
CA SER A 29 -12.24 1.07 -2.87
C SER A 29 -11.76 -0.02 -3.83
N PHE A 30 -12.11 0.15 -5.11
CA PHE A 30 -11.67 -0.72 -6.21
C PHE A 30 -10.56 -0.03 -6.99
N ARG A 31 -9.53 -0.78 -7.38
CA ARG A 31 -8.43 -0.29 -8.21
C ARG A 31 -8.07 -1.33 -9.26
N THR A 32 -7.75 -0.84 -10.45
CA THR A 32 -7.12 -1.65 -11.50
C THR A 32 -5.62 -1.69 -11.23
N VAL A 33 -5.07 -2.89 -11.07
CA VAL A 33 -3.65 -3.08 -10.76
C VAL A 33 -3.00 -4.02 -11.76
N ARG A 34 -1.74 -3.72 -12.09
CA ARG A 34 -0.88 -4.61 -12.86
C ARG A 34 -0.01 -5.42 -11.91
N ILE A 35 -0.24 -6.74 -11.86
CA ILE A 35 0.58 -7.69 -11.09
C ILE A 35 1.30 -8.60 -12.07
N GLY A 36 2.61 -8.39 -12.22
CA GLY A 36 3.40 -9.06 -13.26
C GLY A 36 2.86 -8.71 -14.65
N ARG A 37 2.36 -9.71 -15.38
CA ARG A 37 1.75 -9.52 -16.71
C ARG A 37 0.22 -9.39 -16.67
N ALA A 38 -0.41 -9.64 -15.54
CA ALA A 38 -1.87 -9.59 -15.41
C ALA A 38 -2.32 -8.19 -15.01
N VAL A 39 -3.40 -7.72 -15.63
CA VAL A 39 -4.17 -6.56 -15.18
C VAL A 39 -5.44 -7.10 -14.53
N ILE A 40 -5.66 -6.75 -13.27
CA ILE A 40 -6.77 -7.26 -12.48
C ILE A 40 -7.46 -6.13 -11.72
N GLU A 41 -8.74 -6.30 -11.43
CA GLU A 41 -9.43 -5.45 -10.47
C GLU A 41 -9.24 -6.02 -9.05
N VAL A 42 -8.88 -5.15 -8.12
CA VAL A 42 -8.75 -5.49 -6.70
C VAL A 42 -9.61 -4.58 -5.85
N ARG A 43 -10.29 -5.17 -4.87
CA ARG A 43 -10.88 -4.44 -3.76
C ARG A 43 -9.85 -4.29 -2.64
N ILE A 44 -9.60 -3.07 -2.20
CA ILE A 44 -8.65 -2.80 -1.13
C ILE A 44 -9.24 -3.28 0.20
N THR A 45 -8.47 -4.09 0.92
CA THR A 45 -8.87 -4.66 2.21
C THR A 45 -8.05 -4.12 3.37
N GLY A 46 -6.94 -3.43 3.10
CA GLY A 46 -6.09 -2.86 4.14
C GLY A 46 -4.79 -2.31 3.61
N HIS A 47 -3.93 -1.88 4.52
CA HIS A 47 -2.62 -1.31 4.26
C HIS A 47 -1.63 -1.86 5.28
N SER A 48 -0.34 -1.68 5.01
CA SER A 48 0.68 -1.98 6.02
C SER A 48 0.48 -1.12 7.28
N GLU A 49 0.49 -1.75 8.44
CA GLU A 49 0.45 -1.09 9.75
C GLU A 49 1.85 -1.00 10.40
N CYS A 50 2.85 -1.62 9.78
CA CYS A 50 4.21 -1.70 10.30
C CYS A 50 5.11 -0.68 9.60
N TRP A 51 5.37 0.45 10.25
CA TRP A 51 6.27 1.50 9.74
C TRP A 51 7.71 1.02 9.50
N TRP A 52 8.15 -0.03 10.21
CA TRP A 52 9.52 -0.56 10.14
C TRP A 52 9.73 -1.64 9.07
N SER A 53 8.68 -2.13 8.41
CA SER A 53 8.78 -3.25 7.46
C SER A 53 8.58 -2.78 6.03
N ASP A 54 7.35 -2.37 5.70
CA ASP A 54 6.99 -2.01 4.34
C ASP A 54 5.81 -1.04 4.35
N PRO A 55 6.03 0.24 4.71
CA PRO A 55 4.97 1.23 4.93
C PRO A 55 4.14 1.55 3.67
N SER A 56 4.63 1.13 2.49
CA SER A 56 4.01 1.38 1.20
C SER A 56 3.06 0.28 0.72
N ARG A 57 3.05 -0.88 1.39
CA ARG A 57 2.32 -2.06 0.93
C ARG A 57 0.81 -1.89 1.08
N ILE A 58 0.08 -2.21 0.02
CA ILE A 58 -1.38 -2.25 -0.05
C ILE A 58 -1.86 -3.70 -0.03
N LEU A 59 -2.96 -3.95 0.68
CA LEU A 59 -3.64 -5.24 0.75
C LEU A 59 -4.93 -5.18 -0.04
N GLY A 60 -5.18 -6.17 -0.88
CA GLY A 60 -6.46 -6.29 -1.58
C GLY A 60 -6.83 -7.73 -1.89
N VAL A 61 -8.06 -7.88 -2.37
CA VAL A 61 -8.59 -9.14 -2.92
C VAL A 61 -8.87 -8.94 -4.39
N ASN A 62 -8.39 -9.85 -5.23
CA ASN A 62 -8.77 -9.91 -6.62
C ASN A 62 -10.27 -10.23 -6.71
N VAL A 63 -11.03 -9.37 -7.41
CA VAL A 63 -12.50 -9.43 -7.46
C VAL A 63 -13.00 -10.70 -8.16
N GLU A 64 -12.28 -11.17 -9.18
CA GLU A 64 -12.67 -12.35 -9.98
C GLU A 64 -12.39 -13.68 -9.26
N THR A 65 -11.27 -13.78 -8.56
CA THR A 65 -10.75 -15.05 -8.02
C THR A 65 -10.87 -15.15 -6.50
N GLY A 66 -11.19 -14.06 -5.81
CA GLY A 66 -11.21 -13.97 -4.35
C GLY A 66 -9.83 -14.06 -3.69
N LYS A 67 -8.74 -14.12 -4.46
CA LYS A 67 -7.39 -14.33 -3.93
C LYS A 67 -6.83 -13.04 -3.34
N HIS A 68 -6.25 -13.14 -2.14
CA HIS A 68 -5.51 -12.06 -1.53
C HIS A 68 -4.25 -11.69 -2.33
N ARG A 69 -3.98 -10.40 -2.39
CA ARG A 69 -2.85 -9.79 -3.09
C ARG A 69 -2.24 -8.71 -2.23
N HIS A 70 -0.93 -8.61 -2.36
CA HIS A 70 -0.12 -7.52 -1.85
C HIS A 70 0.51 -6.85 -3.06
N PHE A 71 0.47 -5.53 -3.09
CA PHE A 71 1.04 -4.75 -4.18
C PHE A 71 1.42 -3.35 -3.68
N TYR A 72 2.02 -2.56 -4.56
CA TYR A 72 2.54 -1.23 -4.28
C TYR A 72 1.78 -0.17 -5.08
N PRO A 73 1.82 1.11 -4.68
CA PRO A 73 1.10 2.18 -5.38
C PRO A 73 1.46 2.29 -6.87
N ASP A 74 2.72 2.00 -7.23
CA ASP A 74 3.22 1.99 -8.62
C ASP A 74 2.55 0.94 -9.53
N SER A 75 1.92 -0.07 -8.92
CA SER A 75 1.22 -1.14 -9.60
C SER A 75 -0.20 -0.74 -9.99
N ILE A 76 -0.71 0.36 -9.43
CA ILE A 76 -2.04 0.90 -9.72
C ILE A 76 -1.99 1.62 -11.06
N LEU A 77 -2.87 1.22 -11.98
CA LEU A 77 -3.07 1.93 -13.22
C LEU A 77 -3.98 3.13 -12.93
N ILE A 78 -3.53 4.33 -13.31
CA ILE A 78 -4.31 5.56 -13.18
C ILE A 78 -5.38 5.53 -14.29
N ASP A 79 -6.63 5.81 -13.92
CA ASP A 79 -7.72 6.06 -14.87
C ASP A 79 -7.52 7.37 -15.65
#